data_AF-A0A931Z064-F1
#
_entry.id   AF-A0A931Z064-F1
#
_cell.length_a   1.000
_cell.length_b   1.000
_cell.length_c   1.000
_cell.angle_alpha   90.00
_cell.angle_beta   90.00
_cell.angle_gamma   90.00
#
_symmetry.space_group_name_H-M   'P 1'
#
loop_
_entity.id
_entity.type
_entity.pdbx_description
1 polymer ?
#
loop_
_entity_poly.entity_id
_entity_poly.type
_entity_poly.pdbx_seq_one_letter_code
_entity_poly.pdbx_strand_id
1 'polypeptide(L)'
;WSFGDGSTLRAHDTTIGRLGTLCCGENTNPLARFALIAQGEQVHVANYPARPAADAVDLRYNIQLRSAAHAFEGKCFVVVAGSLISPEMRERLGDTPEKRRLLGDGSQTFTGILGPTGKVIAGPAGPDAEEIVYGTIDLEAIIGQKILHDVAGNYNRFDVLSDLAAPRAAPAARRLRLVGGDPHAGGVAPGLAARRLPDARLTPS
;
A
#
# COMPACT_ATOMS: atom_id res chain seq x y z
N TRP A 1 17.59 -10.20 -3.43
CA TRP A 1 17.09 -9.98 -2.05
C TRP A 1 16.77 -11.34 -1.43
N SER A 2 16.89 -11.47 -0.12
CA SER A 2 16.47 -12.65 0.65
C SER A 2 15.30 -12.29 1.57
N PHE A 3 14.64 -13.29 2.15
CA PHE A 3 13.62 -13.06 3.16
C PHE A 3 14.25 -12.58 4.48
N GLY A 4 13.57 -11.66 5.16
CA GLY A 4 13.86 -11.33 6.57
C GLY A 4 13.14 -12.27 7.53
N ASP A 5 13.50 -12.21 8.81
CA ASP A 5 12.95 -13.07 9.88
C ASP A 5 11.93 -12.35 10.79
N GLY A 6 11.65 -11.08 10.53
CA GLY A 6 10.72 -10.26 11.31
C GLY A 6 11.28 -9.74 12.65
N SER A 7 12.47 -10.18 13.08
CA SER A 7 13.10 -9.72 14.32
C SER A 7 13.39 -8.22 14.33
N THR A 8 13.45 -7.62 13.14
CA THR A 8 13.70 -6.20 12.86
C THR A 8 12.43 -5.36 12.69
N LEU A 9 11.23 -5.94 12.79
CA LEU A 9 9.97 -5.18 12.78
C LEU A 9 9.77 -4.47 14.12
N ARG A 10 10.57 -3.43 14.35
CA ARG A 10 10.63 -2.69 15.60
C ARG A 10 10.47 -1.20 15.38
N ALA A 11 9.75 -0.56 16.29
CA ALA A 11 9.78 0.89 16.44
C ALA A 11 10.93 1.28 17.39
N HIS A 12 11.62 2.38 17.09
CA HIS A 12 12.81 2.82 17.81
C HIS A 12 12.59 4.18 18.47
N ASP A 13 12.92 4.31 19.75
CA ASP A 13 12.91 5.59 20.45
C ASP A 13 14.04 6.48 19.95
N THR A 14 13.73 7.73 19.62
CA THR A 14 14.69 8.73 19.16
C THR A 14 14.41 10.09 19.79
N THR A 15 15.31 11.06 19.59
CA THR A 15 15.14 12.44 20.05
C THR A 15 13.99 13.18 19.38
N ILE A 16 13.46 12.66 18.26
CA ILE A 16 12.36 13.25 17.48
C ILE A 16 11.07 12.42 17.55
N GLY A 17 10.98 11.52 18.55
CA GLY A 17 9.85 10.61 18.75
C GLY A 17 10.17 9.16 18.38
N ARG A 18 9.18 8.28 18.55
CA ARG A 18 9.32 6.86 18.24
C ARG A 18 9.12 6.59 16.74
N LEU A 19 10.15 6.09 16.07
CA LEU A 19 10.19 5.88 14.62
C LEU A 19 9.92 4.43 14.24
N GLY A 20 9.02 4.20 13.28
CA GLY A 20 8.86 2.93 12.57
C GLY A 20 9.18 3.09 11.09
N THR A 21 9.50 1.99 10.40
CA THR A 21 9.72 2.03 8.94
C THR A 21 9.37 0.72 8.26
N LEU A 22 8.86 0.81 7.03
CA LEU A 22 8.59 -0.31 6.16
C LEU A 22 8.99 0.02 4.71
N CYS A 23 9.45 -0.99 3.98
CA CYS A 23 9.90 -0.84 2.60
C CYS A 23 8.82 -1.25 1.59
N CYS A 24 8.51 -0.36 0.65
CA CYS A 24 7.70 -0.62 -0.53
C CYS A 24 6.41 -1.41 -0.21
N GLY A 25 6.31 -2.66 -0.67
CA GLY A 25 5.13 -3.50 -0.51
C GLY A 25 4.79 -3.85 0.95
N GLU A 26 5.76 -3.78 1.87
CA GLU A 26 5.53 -4.02 3.29
C GLU A 26 4.53 -3.03 3.89
N ASN A 27 4.48 -1.80 3.39
CA ASN A 27 3.47 -0.79 3.73
C ASN A 27 2.03 -1.18 3.34
N THR A 28 1.86 -2.30 2.63
CA THR A 28 0.55 -2.87 2.28
C THR A 28 0.20 -4.06 3.18
N ASN A 29 1.17 -4.60 3.90
CA ASN A 29 0.95 -5.75 4.78
C ASN A 29 0.31 -5.24 6.10
N PRO A 30 -0.97 -5.58 6.36
CA PRO A 30 -1.66 -5.08 7.55
C PRO A 30 -1.02 -5.57 8.85
N LEU A 31 -0.43 -6.78 8.87
CA LEU A 31 0.24 -7.31 10.06
C LEU A 31 1.57 -6.60 10.34
N ALA A 32 2.37 -6.34 9.29
CA ALA A 32 3.62 -5.60 9.45
C ALA A 32 3.37 -4.17 9.93
N ARG A 33 2.35 -3.50 9.35
CA ARG A 33 1.90 -2.18 9.80
C ARG A 33 1.42 -2.20 11.24
N PHE A 34 0.50 -3.12 11.57
CA PHE A 34 -0.06 -3.19 12.91
C PHE A 34 1.02 -3.50 13.95
N ALA A 35 2.04 -4.29 13.62
CA ALA A 35 3.16 -4.55 14.53
C ALA A 35 3.88 -3.26 14.97
N LEU A 36 4.06 -2.28 14.08
CA LEU A 36 4.67 -0.99 14.43
C LEU A 36 3.68 -0.05 15.13
N ILE A 37 2.42 -0.05 14.72
CA ILE A 37 1.34 0.71 15.38
C ILE A 37 1.17 0.25 16.84
N ALA A 38 1.17 -1.06 17.09
CA ALA A 38 1.06 -1.65 18.43
C ALA A 38 2.27 -1.36 19.32
N GLN A 39 3.44 -1.11 18.72
CA GLN A 39 4.63 -0.64 19.43
C GLN A 39 4.59 0.87 19.73
N GLY A 40 3.52 1.57 19.32
CA GLY A 40 3.32 2.99 19.61
C GLY A 40 4.17 3.91 18.75
N GLU A 41 4.45 3.55 17.50
CA GLU A 41 5.13 4.46 16.57
C GLU A 41 4.41 5.81 16.48
N GLN A 42 5.18 6.90 16.49
CA GLN A 42 4.69 8.27 16.38
C GLN A 42 4.94 8.85 14.99
N VAL A 43 6.05 8.42 14.36
CA VAL A 43 6.41 8.78 13.00
C VAL A 43 6.78 7.51 12.24
N HIS A 44 6.12 7.30 11.12
CA HIS A 44 6.36 6.18 10.23
C HIS A 44 7.08 6.65 8.96
N VAL A 45 8.16 5.98 8.59
CA VAL A 45 8.91 6.26 7.36
C VAL A 45 8.59 5.19 6.31
N ALA A 46 7.88 5.60 5.26
CA ALA A 46 7.52 4.74 4.15
C ALA A 46 8.40 5.05 2.93
N ASN A 47 9.20 4.09 2.49
CA ASN A 47 10.10 4.26 1.34
C ASN A 47 9.64 3.45 0.13
N TYR A 48 9.74 4.04 -1.07
CA TYR A 48 9.31 3.40 -2.32
C TYR A 48 10.34 3.63 -3.43
N PRO A 49 10.84 2.56 -4.07
CA PRO A 49 11.68 2.71 -5.25
C PRO A 49 10.85 3.18 -6.44
N ALA A 50 11.53 3.75 -7.43
CA ALA A 50 10.93 3.98 -8.73
C ALA A 50 10.56 2.64 -9.37
N ARG A 51 9.37 2.55 -9.97
CA ARG A 51 8.89 1.33 -10.61
C ARG A 51 8.62 1.60 -12.09
N PRO A 52 9.32 0.94 -13.03
CA PRO A 52 9.03 1.05 -14.45
C PRO A 52 7.77 0.26 -14.80
N ALA A 53 6.60 0.84 -14.55
CA ALA A 53 5.31 0.22 -14.83
C ALA A 53 4.23 1.25 -15.20
N ALA A 54 4.61 2.21 -16.04
CA ALA A 54 3.79 3.37 -16.41
C ALA A 54 2.35 3.01 -16.84
N ASP A 55 2.17 1.83 -17.45
CA ASP A 55 0.91 1.44 -18.08
C ASP A 55 -0.03 0.59 -17.20
N ALA A 56 0.39 0.22 -15.99
CA ALA A 56 -0.30 -0.84 -15.24
C ALA A 56 -1.19 -0.35 -14.09
N VAL A 57 -0.75 0.68 -13.35
CA VAL A 57 -1.35 1.08 -12.07
C VAL A 57 -1.00 2.53 -11.75
N ASP A 58 -1.96 3.32 -11.23
CA ASP A 58 -1.67 4.60 -10.58
C ASP A 58 -0.94 4.35 -9.25
N LEU A 59 0.37 4.16 -9.34
CA LEU A 59 1.23 3.84 -8.21
C LEU A 59 1.30 5.01 -7.23
N ARG A 60 1.29 6.24 -7.73
CA ARG A 60 1.34 7.46 -6.92
C ARG A 60 0.12 7.56 -6.02
N TYR A 61 -1.09 7.45 -6.57
CA TYR A 61 -2.32 7.42 -5.79
C TYR A 61 -2.30 6.27 -4.78
N ASN A 62 -1.88 5.09 -5.20
CA ASN A 62 -1.84 3.91 -4.34
C ASN A 62 -0.89 4.04 -3.15
N ILE A 63 0.28 4.67 -3.34
CA ILE A 63 1.22 4.96 -2.25
C ILE A 63 0.58 5.97 -1.29
N GLN A 64 0.00 7.04 -1.81
CA GLN A 64 -0.68 8.05 -1.01
C GLN A 64 -1.83 7.44 -0.19
N LEU A 65 -2.68 6.62 -0.81
CA LEU A 65 -3.81 5.96 -0.16
C LEU A 65 -3.37 5.07 1.01
N ARG A 66 -2.34 4.24 0.79
CA ARG A 66 -1.83 3.33 1.84
C ARG A 66 -1.18 4.10 2.98
N SER A 67 -0.44 5.15 2.65
CA SER A 67 0.21 6.04 3.62
C SER A 67 -0.83 6.80 4.45
N ALA A 68 -1.90 7.29 3.81
CA ALA A 68 -3.01 7.94 4.47
C ALA A 68 -3.75 6.99 5.41
N ALA A 69 -4.00 5.75 4.96
CA ALA A 69 -4.59 4.71 5.80
C ALA A 69 -3.72 4.39 7.01
N HIS A 70 -2.40 4.24 6.83
CA HIS A 70 -1.48 3.98 7.94
C HIS A 70 -1.46 5.13 8.95
N ALA A 71 -1.35 6.37 8.48
CA ALA A 71 -1.41 7.57 9.33
C ALA A 71 -2.73 7.65 10.12
N PHE A 72 -3.86 7.41 9.44
CA PHE A 72 -5.20 7.48 10.02
C PHE A 72 -5.51 6.33 10.97
N GLU A 73 -5.01 5.12 10.73
CA GLU A 73 -5.23 3.97 11.61
C GLU A 73 -4.32 4.03 12.83
N GLY A 74 -3.01 4.28 12.63
CA GLY A 74 -2.01 4.33 13.70
C GLY A 74 -2.02 5.62 14.52
N LYS A 75 -2.69 6.66 14.01
CA LYS A 75 -2.64 8.03 14.53
C LYS A 75 -1.21 8.54 14.62
N CYS A 76 -0.41 8.25 13.60
CA CYS A 76 0.99 8.66 13.51
C CYS A 76 1.20 9.60 12.32
N PHE A 77 2.31 10.33 12.32
CA PHE A 77 2.77 11.03 11.12
C PHE A 77 3.38 10.01 10.16
N VAL A 78 3.17 10.18 8.86
CA VAL A 78 3.82 9.34 7.84
C VAL A 78 4.66 10.21 6.93
N VAL A 79 5.96 9.94 6.88
CA VAL A 79 6.90 10.54 5.94
C VAL A 79 7.12 9.57 4.79
N VAL A 80 6.71 9.97 3.59
CA VAL A 80 6.85 9.14 2.40
C VAL A 80 7.99 9.67 1.54
N ALA A 81 8.95 8.79 1.22
CA ALA A 81 10.02 9.04 0.27
C ALA A 81 9.89 8.08 -0.91
N GLY A 82 9.53 8.63 -2.07
CA GLY A 82 9.46 7.92 -3.34
C GLY A 82 10.57 8.35 -4.29
N SER A 83 11.23 7.40 -4.95
CA SER A 83 12.19 7.71 -6.01
C SER A 83 11.49 7.99 -7.34
N LEU A 84 12.21 8.66 -8.25
CA LEU A 84 11.77 8.95 -9.62
C LEU A 84 12.78 8.40 -10.64
N ILE A 85 12.33 8.20 -11.89
CA ILE A 85 13.22 7.88 -13.00
C ILE A 85 13.65 9.20 -13.65
N SER A 86 14.93 9.56 -13.52
CA SER A 86 15.43 10.80 -14.09
C SER A 86 15.54 10.73 -15.63
N PRO A 87 15.60 11.88 -16.33
CA PRO A 87 15.88 11.90 -17.76
C PRO A 87 17.17 11.16 -18.13
N GLU A 88 18.23 11.31 -17.32
CA GLU A 88 19.52 10.61 -17.52
C GLU A 88 19.35 9.09 -17.39
N MET A 89 18.63 8.61 -16.37
CA MET A 89 18.33 7.19 -16.21
C MET A 89 17.53 6.65 -17.41
N ARG A 90 16.57 7.43 -17.90
CA ARG A 90 15.77 7.04 -19.07
C ARG A 90 16.62 6.95 -20.34
N GLU A 91 17.58 7.85 -20.53
CA GLU A 91 18.51 7.78 -21.65
C GLU A 91 19.39 6.53 -21.59
N ARG A 92 19.93 6.22 -20.41
CA ARG A 92 20.85 5.10 -20.19
C ARG A 92 20.17 3.73 -20.20
N LEU A 93 18.95 3.64 -19.69
CA LEU A 93 18.21 2.37 -19.53
C LEU A 93 17.18 2.12 -20.64
N GLY A 94 16.75 3.18 -21.34
CA GLY A 94 15.75 3.14 -22.41
C GLY A 94 16.34 2.85 -23.79
N ASP A 95 17.12 1.78 -23.93
CA ASP A 95 17.75 1.41 -25.22
C ASP A 95 16.75 0.93 -26.30
N THR A 96 15.48 0.68 -25.93
CA THR A 96 14.40 0.29 -26.83
C THR A 96 13.15 1.13 -26.58
N PRO A 97 12.25 1.28 -27.60
CA PRO A 97 10.97 1.96 -27.41
C PRO A 97 10.14 1.39 -26.26
N GLU A 98 10.14 0.07 -26.10
CA GLU A 98 9.38 -0.60 -25.03
C GLU A 98 9.93 -0.26 -23.64
N LYS A 99 11.25 -0.27 -23.45
CA LYS A 99 11.84 0.15 -22.17
C LYS A 99 11.58 1.62 -21.88
N ARG A 100 11.66 2.51 -22.89
CA ARG A 100 11.33 3.94 -22.71
C ARG A 100 9.87 4.15 -22.30
N ARG A 101 8.95 3.35 -22.84
CA ARG A 101 7.54 3.33 -22.44
C ARG A 101 7.39 2.87 -20.99
N LEU A 102 7.96 1.72 -20.62
CA LEU A 102 7.85 1.16 -19.27
C LEU A 102 8.47 2.04 -18.18
N LEU A 103 9.63 2.65 -18.48
CA LEU A 103 10.30 3.60 -17.58
C LEU A 103 9.42 4.82 -17.28
N GLY A 104 8.50 5.16 -18.20
CA GLY A 104 7.62 6.32 -18.08
C GLY A 104 8.38 7.63 -18.11
N ASP A 105 7.68 8.67 -17.64
CA ASP A 105 8.18 10.02 -17.47
C ASP A 105 7.98 10.46 -16.02
N GLY A 106 8.99 11.13 -15.47
CA GLY A 106 8.94 11.67 -14.11
C GLY A 106 8.78 10.62 -12.99
N SER A 107 8.24 11.09 -11.87
CA SER A 107 7.97 10.31 -10.67
C SER A 107 6.61 9.63 -10.76
N GLN A 108 6.65 8.30 -10.79
CA GLN A 108 5.46 7.46 -10.64
C GLN A 108 5.13 7.20 -9.15
N THR A 109 5.90 7.77 -8.23
CA THR A 109 5.73 7.56 -6.79
C THR A 109 5.11 8.80 -6.14
N PHE A 110 4.79 8.69 -4.85
CA PHE A 110 4.35 9.81 -4.02
C PHE A 110 5.45 10.11 -2.99
N THR A 111 5.79 11.39 -2.85
CA THR A 111 6.69 11.90 -1.82
C THR A 111 5.97 13.04 -1.10
N GLY A 112 5.91 12.99 0.22
CA GLY A 112 5.16 13.95 1.02
C GLY A 112 5.02 13.52 2.47
N ILE A 113 4.45 14.39 3.29
CA ILE A 113 4.23 14.15 4.72
C ILE A 113 2.73 14.14 4.97
N LEU A 114 2.25 13.14 5.70
CA LEU A 114 0.86 13.01 6.12
C LEU A 114 0.75 13.13 7.64
N GLY A 115 -0.28 13.84 8.09
CA GLY A 115 -0.60 13.96 9.51
C GLY A 115 -1.48 12.80 10.02
N PRO A 116 -1.70 12.70 11.34
CA PRO A 116 -2.47 11.62 11.98
C PRO A 116 -3.94 11.48 11.53
N THR A 117 -4.44 12.45 10.75
CA THR A 117 -5.78 12.41 10.14
C THR A 117 -5.79 11.76 8.76
N GLY A 118 -4.63 11.32 8.26
CA GLY A 118 -4.45 10.81 6.90
C GLY A 118 -4.36 11.89 5.81
N LYS A 119 -4.45 13.17 6.18
CA LYS A 119 -4.30 14.29 5.26
C LYS A 119 -2.82 14.57 4.98
N VAL A 120 -2.52 14.93 3.72
CA VAL A 120 -1.21 15.47 3.34
C VAL A 120 -1.04 16.85 3.99
N ILE A 121 0.07 17.05 4.70
CA ILE A 121 0.42 18.31 5.39
C ILE A 121 1.63 19.00 4.77
N ALA A 122 2.43 18.28 3.98
CA ALA A 122 3.52 18.85 3.18
C ALA A 122 3.72 18.06 1.88
N GLY A 123 4.05 18.77 0.80
CA GLY A 123 4.07 18.24 -0.56
C GLY A 123 2.66 18.13 -1.16
N PRO A 124 2.39 17.15 -2.05
CA PRO A 124 3.38 16.20 -2.56
C PRO A 124 4.40 16.86 -3.47
N ALA A 125 5.61 16.30 -3.53
CA ALA A 125 6.61 16.72 -4.51
C ALA A 125 6.06 16.59 -5.94
N GLY A 126 6.48 17.47 -6.84
CA GLY A 126 6.10 17.41 -8.25
C GLY A 126 6.48 16.09 -8.94
N PRO A 127 5.84 15.72 -10.06
CA PRO A 127 6.22 14.53 -10.81
C PRO A 127 7.50 14.74 -11.63
N ASP A 128 7.88 15.98 -11.96
CA ASP A 128 8.84 16.21 -13.05
C ASP A 128 10.30 16.32 -12.61
N ALA A 129 10.58 16.50 -11.31
CA ALA A 129 11.92 16.79 -10.81
C ALA A 129 12.17 16.21 -9.41
N GLU A 130 13.45 16.09 -9.06
CA GLU A 130 13.89 15.77 -7.70
C GLU A 130 13.60 16.96 -6.78
N GLU A 131 13.00 16.67 -5.62
CA GLU A 131 12.57 17.70 -4.68
C GLU A 131 12.74 17.20 -3.24
N ILE A 132 13.11 18.12 -2.35
CA ILE A 132 13.08 17.89 -0.91
C ILE A 132 11.80 18.50 -0.37
N VAL A 133 10.91 17.67 0.16
CA VAL A 133 9.69 18.12 0.83
C VAL A 133 10.00 18.43 2.30
N TYR A 134 9.76 19.68 2.70
CA TYR A 134 9.88 20.13 4.08
C TYR A 134 8.51 20.26 4.73
N GLY A 135 8.40 19.89 6.00
CA GLY A 135 7.20 20.12 6.80
C GLY A 135 7.53 20.06 8.29
N THR A 136 6.72 20.77 9.08
CA THR A 136 6.79 20.76 10.54
C THR A 136 5.72 19.84 11.09
N ILE A 137 6.09 18.97 12.03
CA ILE A 137 5.16 18.08 12.72
C ILE A 137 5.15 18.41 14.21
N ASP A 138 3.97 18.31 14.81
CA ASP A 138 3.77 18.41 16.25
C ASP A 138 3.23 17.07 16.75
N LEU A 139 4.04 16.35 17.53
CA LEU A 139 3.69 15.02 18.03
C LEU A 139 2.50 15.06 19.00
N GLU A 140 2.19 16.19 19.63
CA GLU A 140 1.03 16.30 20.53
C GLU A 140 -0.30 16.14 19.78
N ALA A 141 -0.32 16.45 18.47
CA ALA A 141 -1.50 16.27 17.62
C ALA A 141 -1.98 14.81 17.55
N ILE A 142 -1.12 13.84 17.87
CA ILE A 142 -1.46 12.41 17.94
C ILE A 142 -2.44 12.12 19.08
N ILE A 143 -2.25 12.78 20.23
CA ILE A 143 -2.96 12.46 21.48
C ILE A 143 -4.48 12.61 21.28
N GLY A 144 -4.90 13.74 20.73
CA GLY A 144 -6.32 14.01 20.45
C GLY A 144 -6.93 12.97 19.51
N GLN A 145 -6.18 12.48 18.53
CA GLN A 145 -6.69 11.46 17.59
C GLN A 145 -6.80 10.07 18.23
N LYS A 146 -5.87 9.70 19.13
CA LYS A 146 -5.93 8.43 19.86
C LYS A 146 -7.07 8.39 20.88
N ILE A 147 -7.40 9.52 21.51
CA ILE A 147 -8.58 9.62 22.39
C ILE A 147 -9.85 9.25 21.63
N LEU A 148 -9.98 9.70 20.38
CA LEU A 148 -11.14 9.41 19.54
C LEU A 148 -11.13 7.95 19.06
N HIS A 149 -9.97 7.43 18.64
CA HIS A 149 -9.84 6.10 18.05
C HIS A 149 -8.40 5.57 18.14
N ASP A 150 -8.15 4.62 19.05
CA ASP A 150 -6.86 3.93 19.18
C ASP A 150 -7.00 2.41 18.91
N VAL A 151 -6.63 1.99 17.70
CA VAL A 151 -6.69 0.59 17.25
C VAL A 151 -5.69 -0.31 17.97
N ALA A 152 -4.65 0.24 18.59
CA ALA A 152 -3.73 -0.52 19.43
C ALA A 152 -4.13 -0.51 20.91
N GLY A 153 -5.17 0.25 21.27
CA GLY A 153 -5.64 0.42 22.63
C GLY A 153 -7.10 0.01 22.78
N ASN A 154 -7.94 0.98 23.17
CA ASN A 154 -9.33 0.78 23.56
C ASN A 154 -10.27 0.30 22.44
N TYR A 155 -9.90 0.47 21.16
CA TYR A 155 -10.68 -0.05 20.02
C TYR A 155 -10.25 -1.45 19.58
N ASN A 156 -9.30 -2.09 20.29
CA ASN A 156 -8.87 -3.44 19.99
C ASN A 156 -9.62 -4.50 20.82
N ARG A 157 -9.59 -5.76 20.36
CA ARG A 157 -10.12 -6.95 21.03
C ARG A 157 -9.03 -8.01 21.12
N PHE A 158 -8.02 -7.74 21.95
CA PHE A 158 -6.90 -8.66 22.17
C PHE A 158 -7.35 -10.04 22.66
N ASP A 159 -8.48 -10.13 23.34
CA ASP A 159 -9.09 -11.40 23.75
C ASP A 159 -9.54 -12.28 22.56
N VAL A 160 -9.77 -11.70 21.38
CA VAL A 160 -10.24 -12.41 20.18
C VAL A 160 -9.20 -12.43 19.06
N LEU A 161 -8.40 -11.36 18.94
CA LEU A 161 -7.54 -11.13 17.76
C LEU A 161 -6.09 -11.59 17.92
N SER A 162 -5.67 -12.04 19.11
CA SER A 162 -4.25 -12.35 19.39
C SER A 162 -3.67 -13.52 18.59
N ASP A 163 -4.50 -14.47 18.14
CA ASP A 163 -4.04 -15.71 17.47
C ASP A 163 -4.22 -15.71 15.93
N LEU A 164 -4.49 -14.56 15.32
CA LEU A 164 -4.86 -14.47 13.89
C LEU A 164 -3.69 -14.62 12.90
N ALA A 165 -2.46 -14.74 13.36
CA ALA A 165 -1.27 -14.87 12.50
C ALA A 165 -1.04 -16.30 11.94
N ALA A 166 -1.89 -17.27 12.26
CA ALA A 166 -1.76 -18.62 11.74
C ALA A 166 -2.02 -18.68 10.22
N PRO A 167 -1.16 -19.36 9.42
CA PRO A 167 -1.43 -19.55 8.00
C PRO A 167 -2.77 -20.28 7.83
N ARG A 168 -3.66 -19.72 7.00
CA ARG A 168 -4.81 -20.49 6.52
C ARG A 168 -4.28 -21.77 5.88
N ALA A 169 -4.90 -22.91 6.18
CA ALA A 169 -4.68 -24.12 5.42
C ALA A 169 -4.81 -23.77 3.93
N ALA A 170 -3.79 -24.12 3.13
CA ALA A 170 -3.80 -23.82 1.71
C ALA A 170 -5.13 -24.33 1.12
N PRO A 171 -5.89 -23.51 0.38
CA PRO A 171 -7.10 -23.99 -0.25
C PRO A 171 -6.72 -25.19 -1.12
N ALA A 172 -7.40 -26.33 -0.91
CA ALA A 172 -7.15 -27.53 -1.70
C ALA A 172 -7.20 -27.12 -3.18
N ALA A 173 -6.12 -27.37 -3.91
CA ALA A 173 -6.03 -27.04 -5.32
C ALA A 173 -7.19 -27.72 -6.05
N ARG A 174 -8.26 -26.97 -6.32
CA ARG A 174 -9.30 -27.44 -7.22
C ARG A 174 -8.66 -27.46 -8.59
N ARG A 175 -8.30 -28.66 -9.07
CA ARG A 175 -7.98 -28.87 -10.48
C ARG A 175 -9.16 -28.31 -11.27
N LEU A 176 -8.97 -27.15 -11.89
CA LEU A 176 -9.81 -26.72 -12.98
C LEU A 176 -9.65 -27.78 -14.08
N ARG A 177 -10.63 -28.69 -14.18
CA ARG A 177 -10.79 -29.49 -15.39
C ARG A 177 -11.16 -28.49 -16.48
N LEU A 178 -10.18 -28.12 -17.31
CA LEU A 178 -10.49 -27.64 -18.64
C LEU A 178 -11.28 -28.78 -19.31
N VAL A 179 -12.57 -28.56 -19.51
CA VAL A 179 -13.38 -29.45 -20.35
C VAL A 179 -12.82 -29.25 -21.75
N GLY A 180 -11.96 -30.18 -22.17
CA GLY A 180 -11.44 -30.22 -23.53
C GLY A 180 -12.63 -30.36 -24.47
N GLY A 181 -12.89 -29.32 -25.25
CA GLY A 181 -13.72 -29.44 -26.45
C GLY A 181 -12.92 -30.26 -27.46
N ASP A 182 -13.49 -31.39 -27.86
CA ASP A 182 -13.01 -32.19 -28.98
C ASP A 182 -13.07 -31.33 -30.27
N PRO A 183 -11.95 -31.05 -30.97
CA PRO A 183 -11.95 -30.19 -32.15
C PRO A 183 -12.66 -30.81 -33.37
N HIS A 184 -13.26 -32.01 -33.26
CA HIS A 184 -13.92 -32.70 -34.37
C HIS A 184 -15.41 -33.03 -34.20
N ALA A 185 -16.09 -32.56 -33.15
CA ALA A 185 -17.53 -32.76 -33.03
C ALA A 185 -18.33 -31.69 -33.79
N GLY A 186 -18.64 -31.96 -35.06
CA GLY A 186 -19.67 -31.22 -35.79
C GLY A 186 -21.03 -31.38 -35.12
N GLY A 187 -21.55 -30.31 -34.54
CA GLY A 187 -22.87 -30.30 -33.90
C GLY A 187 -23.24 -28.91 -33.40
N VAL A 188 -24.36 -28.39 -33.89
CA VAL A 188 -24.91 -27.07 -33.59
C VAL A 188 -25.06 -26.86 -32.07
N ALA A 189 -24.43 -25.83 -31.52
CA ALA A 189 -24.57 -25.46 -30.12
C ALA A 189 -25.97 -24.83 -29.85
N PRO A 190 -26.72 -25.25 -28.83
CA PRO A 190 -27.83 -24.46 -28.31
C PRO A 190 -27.28 -23.26 -27.54
N GLY A 191 -27.83 -22.07 -27.78
CA GLY A 191 -27.40 -20.82 -27.18
C GLY A 191 -27.40 -20.87 -25.64
N LEU A 192 -26.26 -20.53 -25.03
CA LEU A 192 -26.20 -20.20 -23.61
C LEU A 192 -26.92 -18.86 -23.38
N ALA A 193 -28.12 -18.92 -22.83
CA ALA A 193 -28.76 -17.75 -22.26
C ALA A 193 -27.93 -17.23 -21.08
N ALA A 194 -27.49 -15.97 -21.17
CA ALA A 194 -26.86 -15.27 -20.06
C ALA A 194 -27.82 -15.24 -18.86
N ARG A 195 -27.45 -15.89 -17.76
CA ARG A 195 -28.13 -15.74 -16.48
C ARG A 195 -27.89 -14.32 -15.98
N ARG A 196 -28.91 -13.46 -16.05
CA ARG A 196 -28.91 -12.15 -15.38
C ARG A 196 -28.81 -12.36 -13.87
N LEU A 197 -27.88 -11.66 -13.23
CA LEU A 197 -27.87 -11.49 -11.78
C LEU A 197 -29.09 -10.63 -11.40
N PRO A 198 -29.78 -10.92 -10.28
CA PRO A 198 -30.92 -10.10 -9.85
C PRO A 198 -30.43 -8.71 -9.40
N ASP A 199 -31.14 -7.67 -9.87
CA ASP A 199 -30.89 -6.27 -9.51
C ASP A 199 -31.06 -6.08 -7.99
N ALA A 200 -29.99 -5.71 -7.31
CA ALA A 200 -30.04 -5.23 -5.94
C ALA A 200 -30.68 -3.83 -5.92
N ARG A 201 -31.97 -3.75 -5.59
CA ARG A 201 -32.63 -2.48 -5.31
C ARG A 201 -32.20 -2.00 -3.92
N LEU A 202 -31.47 -0.89 -3.88
CA LEU A 202 -31.32 -0.09 -2.66
C LEU A 202 -32.60 0.71 -2.46
N THR A 203 -33.38 0.37 -1.44
CA THR A 203 -34.45 1.22 -0.94
C THR A 203 -33.87 2.23 0.06
N PRO A 204 -34.14 3.54 -0.09
CA PRO A 204 -33.70 4.52 0.89
C PRO A 204 -34.60 4.49 2.12
N SER A 205 -33.98 4.64 3.30
CA SER A 205 -34.62 5.03 4.56
C SER A 205 -33.85 6.20 5.14
#